data_AF-A0A7J3LZ41-F1
#
_entry.id   AF-A0A7J3LZ41-F1
#
_cell.length_a   1.000
_cell.length_b   1.000
_cell.length_c   1.000
_cell.angle_alpha   90.00
_cell.angle_beta   90.00
_cell.angle_gamma   90.00
#
_symmetry.space_group_name_H-M   'P 1'
#
loop_
_entity.id
_entity.type
_entity.pdbx_description
1 polymer ?
#
loop_
_entity_poly.entity_id
_entity_poly.type
_entity_poly.pdbx_seq_one_letter_code
_entity_poly.pdbx_strand_id
1 'polypeptide(L)'
;MFASDTARKLKDHTLYLLDIYRIRVEKLREAYDLVKIAKNLDPSEAASFARRFLGEGTFRAIGIDGSMRSEERLEMLLFYVCAAGYSCSFDLYDSHIEFHIDNIIRDESLSFSTAIPLWFEDISSIATIEELTDAEIDIDRFIDRIPNTFMTLAEIYTAYRAALPDRQDIRMILLDKSIYSTYSYLSVRVKKLIGIGRSSLEGLETRYGRFTIADLILSFMFGSGDIHIPRRRSYFQFHILKLIMSEGPISWLSLKEKLNIPSSIEDQILRKLRILNEKCRGGLFIEDNGLFYPSENSRSYWLRSVEAALSVASRLLEGGDYPLTMEGRWIRLLDWEAVTFIILQALIGLCVKNRKLLVGIAKDTTATDLTRSTIPYMKLNRELDPSTPIPNLKSDRALLSILSAERYRDIKTPWRTIAYDACFSTLFHPSGFNVMRAARKRVGREKLFVKSYFQLREFSSDPRIRTLVFLYDRPIYPEDLSLVRRIEIEEAGGRTYIEPFYEGIDNLSPIDNLILYMLSMMDEPQILEAAGHNKLLYIADKAVKTEANLAIGLLKGIADLHLESFSRKMKTFYLSRSFREYRRESEYARRLVSSGRAD
;
A
#
# COMPACT_ATOMS: atom_id res chain seq x y z
N MET A 1 -37.69 -6.66 -36.31
CA MET A 1 -38.63 -6.60 -35.17
C MET A 1 -37.92 -6.78 -33.81
N PHE A 2 -37.08 -7.80 -33.62
CA PHE A 2 -36.34 -8.04 -32.35
C PHE A 2 -35.43 -6.89 -31.88
N ALA A 3 -34.68 -6.24 -32.78
CA ALA A 3 -33.80 -5.12 -32.41
C ALA A 3 -34.56 -3.90 -31.84
N SER A 4 -35.80 -3.68 -32.26
CA SER A 4 -36.64 -2.57 -31.78
C SER A 4 -37.16 -2.82 -30.35
N ASP A 5 -37.42 -4.06 -29.98
CA ASP A 5 -37.87 -4.42 -28.62
C ASP A 5 -36.72 -4.37 -27.62
N THR A 6 -35.51 -4.83 -28.02
CA THR A 6 -34.29 -4.71 -27.21
C THR A 6 -33.92 -3.25 -26.98
N ALA A 7 -33.99 -2.40 -28.00
CA ALA A 7 -33.71 -0.97 -27.86
C ALA A 7 -34.71 -0.28 -26.91
N ARG A 8 -36.00 -0.62 -26.99
CA ARG A 8 -37.03 -0.13 -26.07
C ARG A 8 -36.76 -0.56 -24.63
N LYS A 9 -36.51 -1.85 -24.40
CA LYS A 9 -36.16 -2.37 -23.06
C LYS A 9 -34.90 -1.72 -22.50
N LEU A 10 -33.87 -1.53 -23.33
CA LEU A 10 -32.65 -0.83 -22.91
C LEU A 10 -32.95 0.61 -22.48
N LYS A 11 -33.77 1.34 -23.24
CA LYS A 11 -34.21 2.68 -22.88
C LYS A 11 -34.96 2.69 -21.55
N ASP A 12 -35.95 1.82 -21.38
CA ASP A 12 -36.78 1.77 -20.17
C ASP A 12 -35.94 1.41 -18.92
N HIS A 13 -35.05 0.42 -19.04
CA HIS A 13 -34.12 0.05 -17.96
C HIS A 13 -33.13 1.17 -17.65
N THR A 14 -32.65 1.89 -18.68
CA THR A 14 -31.73 3.03 -18.49
C THR A 14 -32.43 4.17 -17.76
N LEU A 15 -33.67 4.51 -18.13
CA LEU A 15 -34.47 5.53 -17.46
C LEU A 15 -34.72 5.18 -15.99
N TYR A 16 -35.06 3.92 -15.70
CA TYR A 16 -35.21 3.44 -14.33
C TYR A 16 -33.92 3.61 -13.50
N LEU A 17 -32.76 3.27 -14.07
CA LEU A 17 -31.47 3.47 -13.39
C LEU A 17 -31.13 4.96 -13.20
N LEU A 18 -31.50 5.82 -14.15
CA LEU A 18 -31.36 7.27 -14.02
C LEU A 18 -32.23 7.84 -12.90
N ASP A 19 -33.46 7.35 -12.74
CA ASP A 19 -34.33 7.75 -11.63
C ASP A 19 -33.76 7.34 -10.27
N ILE A 20 -33.21 6.11 -10.15
CA ILE A 20 -32.49 5.68 -8.94
C ILE A 20 -31.30 6.60 -8.65
N TYR A 21 -30.54 6.96 -9.68
CA TYR A 21 -29.41 7.88 -9.52
C TYR A 21 -29.86 9.27 -9.08
N ARG A 22 -30.92 9.83 -9.67
CA ARG A 22 -31.50 11.12 -9.29
C ARG A 22 -31.90 11.15 -7.82
N ILE A 23 -32.61 10.12 -7.34
CA ILE A 23 -33.00 10.00 -5.92
C ILE A 23 -31.77 10.00 -5.00
N ARG A 24 -30.66 9.37 -5.39
CA ARG A 24 -29.41 9.37 -4.60
C ARG A 24 -28.77 10.75 -4.54
N VAL A 25 -28.78 11.50 -5.64
CA VAL A 25 -28.27 12.87 -5.71
C VAL A 25 -29.14 13.81 -4.87
N GLU A 26 -30.47 13.69 -4.95
CA GLU A 26 -31.42 14.47 -4.15
C GLU A 26 -31.20 14.27 -2.64
N LYS A 27 -30.99 13.03 -2.19
CA LYS A 27 -30.63 12.75 -0.79
C LYS A 27 -29.35 13.46 -0.32
N LEU A 28 -28.36 13.64 -1.20
CA LEU A 28 -27.15 14.40 -0.87
C LEU A 28 -27.40 15.90 -0.81
N ARG A 29 -28.31 16.42 -1.64
CA ARG A 29 -28.78 17.81 -1.56
C ARG A 29 -29.56 18.11 -0.28
N GLU A 30 -30.05 17.09 0.41
CA GLU A 30 -30.71 17.23 1.72
C GLU A 30 -29.74 16.98 2.90
N ALA A 31 -28.57 16.38 2.64
CA ALA A 31 -27.58 16.04 3.64
C ALA A 31 -26.68 17.25 4.00
N TYR A 32 -27.27 18.35 4.46
CA TYR A 32 -26.54 19.60 4.81
C TYR A 32 -25.39 19.36 5.78
N ASP A 33 -25.59 18.43 6.72
CA ASP A 33 -24.63 18.16 7.78
C ASP A 33 -23.36 17.44 7.29
N LEU A 34 -23.44 16.72 6.16
CA LEU A 34 -22.27 16.04 5.58
C LEU A 34 -21.19 17.03 5.10
N VAL A 35 -21.52 18.31 4.90
CA VAL A 35 -20.51 19.32 4.56
C VAL A 35 -19.43 19.43 5.65
N LYS A 36 -19.76 19.16 6.92
CA LYS A 36 -18.81 19.21 8.05
C LYS A 36 -17.67 18.19 7.95
N ILE A 37 -17.80 17.17 7.10
CA ILE A 37 -16.70 16.23 6.86
C ILE A 37 -15.58 16.87 6.03
N ALA A 38 -15.86 17.96 5.29
CA ALA A 38 -14.89 18.66 4.48
C ALA A 38 -14.13 19.70 5.33
N LYS A 39 -12.82 19.75 5.12
CA LYS A 39 -11.87 20.68 5.71
C LYS A 39 -11.24 21.49 4.58
N ASN A 40 -11.44 22.79 4.64
CA ASN A 40 -10.76 23.71 3.73
C ASN A 40 -9.29 23.86 4.13
N LEU A 41 -8.46 24.13 3.14
CA LEU A 41 -7.07 24.48 3.34
C LEU A 41 -6.95 25.75 4.19
N ASP A 42 -6.12 25.70 5.23
CA ASP A 42 -5.58 26.89 5.91
C ASP A 42 -4.11 27.07 5.51
N PRO A 43 -3.78 27.98 4.56
CA PRO A 43 -2.41 28.17 4.08
C PRO A 43 -1.46 28.68 5.17
N SER A 44 -1.95 29.54 6.07
CA SER A 44 -1.14 30.17 7.12
C SER A 44 -0.70 29.12 8.14
N GLU A 45 -1.64 28.30 8.60
CA GLU A 45 -1.33 27.22 9.53
C GLU A 45 -0.41 26.19 8.86
N ALA A 46 -0.68 25.82 7.60
CA ALA A 46 0.13 24.87 6.83
C ALA A 46 1.59 25.35 6.69
N ALA A 47 1.81 26.60 6.29
CA ALA A 47 3.15 27.14 6.11
C ALA A 47 3.90 27.33 7.43
N SER A 48 3.19 27.74 8.50
CA SER A 48 3.79 27.81 9.84
C SER A 48 4.22 26.43 10.33
N PHE A 49 3.42 25.39 10.06
CA PHE A 49 3.72 24.02 10.44
C PHE A 49 4.83 23.42 9.59
N ALA A 50 4.86 23.71 8.28
CA ALA A 50 5.92 23.29 7.38
C ALA A 50 7.30 23.69 7.92
N ARG A 51 7.46 24.93 8.38
CA ARG A 51 8.72 25.42 8.98
C ARG A 51 9.14 24.60 10.20
N ARG A 52 8.20 24.29 11.09
CA ARG A 52 8.47 23.48 12.30
C ARG A 52 8.77 22.02 11.98
N PHE A 53 8.13 21.49 10.94
CA PHE A 53 8.18 20.08 10.59
C PHE A 53 9.35 19.74 9.65
N LEU A 54 9.55 20.50 8.58
CA LEU A 54 10.56 20.28 7.53
C LEU A 54 11.86 21.08 7.73
N GLY A 55 11.80 22.19 8.47
CA GLY A 55 12.90 23.16 8.61
C GLY A 55 12.76 24.37 7.68
N GLU A 56 13.82 25.13 7.48
CA GLU A 56 13.90 26.21 6.48
C GLU A 56 15.00 25.91 5.46
N GLY A 57 14.81 26.37 4.23
CA GLY A 57 15.76 26.21 3.14
C GLY A 57 15.13 25.71 1.85
N THR A 58 15.99 25.35 0.90
CA THR A 58 15.61 24.75 -0.37
C THR A 58 15.66 23.24 -0.25
N PHE A 59 14.56 22.58 -0.61
CA PHE A 59 14.38 21.14 -0.53
C PHE A 59 13.87 20.59 -1.85
N ARG A 60 13.75 19.27 -1.94
CA ARG A 60 13.14 18.56 -3.08
C ARG A 60 11.94 17.75 -2.64
N ALA A 61 10.91 17.75 -3.48
CA ALA A 61 9.82 16.78 -3.46
C ALA A 61 10.04 15.80 -4.60
N ILE A 62 9.73 14.52 -4.38
CA ILE A 62 9.88 13.46 -5.39
C ILE A 62 8.59 12.68 -5.58
N GLY A 63 8.18 12.49 -6.83
CA GLY A 63 7.13 11.55 -7.25
C GLY A 63 7.74 10.30 -7.84
N ILE A 64 7.32 9.14 -7.35
CA ILE A 64 7.83 7.84 -7.78
C ILE A 64 6.66 7.02 -8.33
N ASP A 65 6.90 6.42 -9.49
CA ASP A 65 6.00 5.44 -10.08
C ASP A 65 6.78 4.30 -10.73
N GLY A 66 6.11 3.16 -10.93
CA GLY A 66 6.64 1.96 -11.53
C GLY A 66 5.82 1.50 -12.73
N SER A 67 6.48 0.80 -13.65
CA SER A 67 5.78 0.13 -14.74
C SER A 67 6.36 -1.23 -15.02
N MET A 68 5.54 -2.08 -15.63
CA MET A 68 5.95 -3.41 -16.06
C MET A 68 5.30 -3.79 -17.39
N ARG A 69 5.97 -4.70 -18.11
CA ARG A 69 5.45 -5.39 -19.30
C ARG A 69 5.87 -6.84 -19.24
N SER A 70 4.98 -7.73 -19.63
CA SER A 70 5.25 -9.15 -19.78
C SER A 70 4.92 -9.63 -21.19
N GLU A 71 5.63 -10.64 -21.66
CA GLU A 71 5.34 -11.40 -22.87
C GLU A 71 5.60 -12.88 -22.59
N GLU A 72 4.70 -13.73 -23.07
CA GLU A 72 4.90 -15.18 -23.09
C GLU A 72 5.47 -15.59 -24.44
N ARG A 73 6.58 -16.34 -24.42
CA ARG A 73 7.26 -16.79 -25.64
C ARG A 73 7.96 -18.12 -25.39
N LEU A 74 7.61 -19.16 -26.15
CA LEU A 74 8.30 -20.47 -26.16
C LEU A 74 8.38 -21.09 -24.75
N GLU A 75 7.25 -21.09 -24.05
CA GLU A 75 7.12 -21.56 -22.66
C GLU A 75 7.96 -20.77 -21.62
N MET A 76 8.35 -19.53 -21.95
CA MET A 76 8.96 -18.58 -21.03
C MET A 76 8.05 -17.38 -20.80
N LEU A 77 7.97 -16.95 -19.55
CA LEU A 77 7.53 -15.62 -19.16
C LEU A 77 8.74 -14.67 -19.21
N LEU A 78 8.70 -13.70 -20.11
CA LEU A 78 9.65 -12.60 -20.17
C LEU A 78 8.98 -11.37 -19.60
N PHE A 79 9.56 -10.76 -18.57
CA PHE A 79 9.00 -9.53 -18.03
C PHE A 79 10.06 -8.47 -17.75
N TYR A 80 9.68 -7.23 -18.02
CA TYR A 80 10.44 -6.03 -17.73
C TYR A 80 9.75 -5.26 -16.62
N VAL A 81 10.54 -4.76 -15.68
CA VAL A 81 10.09 -3.90 -14.59
C VAL A 81 10.99 -2.69 -14.54
N CYS A 82 10.40 -1.51 -14.36
CA CYS A 82 11.12 -0.28 -14.09
C CYS A 82 10.40 0.56 -13.04
N ALA A 83 11.16 1.39 -12.33
CA ALA A 83 10.65 2.43 -11.46
C ALA A 83 11.56 3.66 -11.55
N ALA A 84 10.98 4.86 -11.49
CA ALA A 84 11.74 6.10 -11.57
C ALA A 84 11.17 7.19 -10.66
N GLY A 85 12.08 7.95 -10.05
CA GLY A 85 11.76 9.14 -9.27
C GLY A 85 11.96 10.43 -10.09
N TYR A 86 10.94 11.28 -10.09
CA TYR A 86 11.00 12.64 -10.65
C TYR A 86 10.89 13.66 -9.54
N SER A 87 11.80 14.62 -9.51
CA SER A 87 11.89 15.61 -8.44
C SER A 87 11.72 17.03 -8.93
N CYS A 88 11.13 17.89 -8.09
CA CYS A 88 11.21 19.33 -8.21
C CYS A 88 11.76 19.93 -6.91
N SER A 89 12.44 21.06 -7.02
CA SER A 89 12.82 21.84 -5.85
C SER A 89 11.64 22.66 -5.32
N PHE A 90 11.68 22.96 -4.02
CA PHE A 90 10.80 23.92 -3.40
C PHE A 90 11.54 24.70 -2.31
N ASP A 91 11.15 25.94 -2.13
CA ASP A 91 11.73 26.86 -1.15
C ASP A 91 10.78 27.04 0.02
N LEU A 92 11.36 27.10 1.23
CA LEU A 92 10.63 27.30 2.48
C LEU A 92 11.31 28.39 3.30
N TYR A 93 10.76 29.60 3.23
CA TYR A 93 11.26 30.82 3.89
C TYR A 93 10.10 31.64 4.45
N ASP A 94 10.24 32.20 5.66
CA ASP A 94 9.29 33.17 6.25
C ASP A 94 7.80 32.75 6.15
N SER A 95 7.52 31.46 6.35
CA SER A 95 6.17 30.88 6.22
C SER A 95 5.56 31.01 4.81
N HIS A 96 6.40 31.00 3.79
CA HIS A 96 6.05 30.84 2.39
C HIS A 96 6.63 29.52 1.85
N ILE A 97 5.83 28.81 1.05
CA ILE A 97 6.26 27.60 0.33
C ILE A 97 6.09 27.86 -1.15
N GLU A 98 7.14 27.63 -1.94
CA GLU A 98 7.10 27.82 -3.39
C GLU A 98 7.71 26.60 -4.09
N PHE A 99 6.96 25.99 -5.01
CA PHE A 99 7.42 24.83 -5.79
C PHE A 99 7.84 25.23 -7.20
N HIS A 100 9.03 24.78 -7.61
CA HIS A 100 9.59 25.02 -8.94
C HIS A 100 9.16 23.92 -9.93
N ILE A 101 7.86 23.83 -10.22
CA ILE A 101 7.26 22.75 -11.02
C ILE A 101 7.62 22.78 -12.51
N ASP A 102 8.23 23.86 -12.98
CA ASP A 102 8.72 23.99 -14.36
C ASP A 102 10.08 23.30 -14.55
N ASN A 103 10.79 23.01 -13.46
CA ASN A 103 12.12 22.39 -13.46
C ASN A 103 12.10 20.97 -12.92
N ILE A 104 11.15 20.15 -13.38
CA ILE A 104 11.07 18.75 -12.97
C ILE A 104 12.17 17.94 -13.65
N ILE A 105 12.98 17.25 -12.84
CA ILE A 105 14.11 16.44 -13.29
C ILE A 105 13.94 14.98 -12.90
N ARG A 106 14.34 14.06 -13.79
CA ARG A 106 14.52 12.65 -13.44
C ARG A 106 15.72 12.54 -12.51
N ASP A 107 15.56 11.85 -11.38
CA ASP A 107 16.69 11.51 -10.52
C ASP A 107 17.24 10.14 -10.96
N GLU A 108 18.34 10.15 -11.71
CA GLU A 108 18.98 8.94 -12.23
C GLU A 108 19.44 8.00 -11.11
N SER A 109 19.75 8.54 -9.92
CA SER A 109 20.13 7.72 -8.76
C SER A 109 18.95 7.03 -8.07
N LEU A 110 17.74 7.35 -8.52
CA LEU A 110 16.45 6.81 -8.07
C LEU A 110 15.66 6.26 -9.26
N SER A 111 16.36 5.64 -10.20
CA SER A 111 15.80 4.96 -11.36
C SER A 111 16.36 3.54 -11.45
N PHE A 112 15.49 2.55 -11.65
CA PHE A 112 15.86 1.14 -11.75
C PHE A 112 15.09 0.48 -12.88
N SER A 113 15.74 -0.48 -13.54
CA SER A 113 15.13 -1.32 -14.57
C SER A 113 15.74 -2.70 -14.56
N THR A 114 14.90 -3.74 -14.67
CA THR A 114 15.37 -5.12 -14.76
C THR A 114 14.51 -5.93 -15.73
N ALA A 115 15.14 -6.87 -16.41
CA ALA A 115 14.53 -7.77 -17.37
C ALA A 115 14.75 -9.21 -16.89
N ILE A 116 13.66 -9.96 -16.72
CA ILE A 116 13.70 -11.27 -16.08
C ILE A 116 13.02 -12.28 -17.00
N PRO A 117 13.79 -13.22 -17.58
CA PRO A 117 13.24 -14.43 -18.16
C PRO A 117 12.87 -15.42 -17.06
N LEU A 118 11.81 -16.20 -17.22
CA LEU A 118 11.41 -17.28 -16.32
C LEU A 118 10.73 -18.40 -17.12
N TRP A 119 11.19 -19.64 -16.99
CA TRP A 119 10.51 -20.78 -17.61
C TRP A 119 9.20 -21.11 -16.89
N PHE A 120 8.16 -21.53 -17.61
CA PHE A 120 6.91 -21.97 -16.99
C PHE A 120 7.11 -23.20 -16.09
N GLU A 121 8.06 -24.09 -16.41
CA GLU A 121 8.36 -25.25 -15.55
C GLU A 121 8.88 -24.83 -14.15
N ASP A 122 9.60 -23.70 -14.10
CA ASP A 122 10.19 -23.16 -12.88
C ASP A 122 9.18 -22.39 -12.01
N ILE A 123 7.95 -22.14 -12.49
CA ILE A 123 6.89 -21.51 -11.69
C ILE A 123 6.63 -22.31 -10.40
N SER A 124 6.69 -23.64 -10.49
CA SER A 124 6.52 -24.52 -9.34
C SER A 124 7.60 -24.33 -8.27
N SER A 125 8.78 -23.85 -8.65
CA SER A 125 9.91 -23.58 -7.75
C SER A 125 9.77 -22.27 -6.97
N ILE A 126 9.05 -21.29 -7.54
CA ILE A 126 8.81 -19.98 -6.91
C ILE A 126 7.44 -19.88 -6.21
N ALA A 127 6.54 -20.82 -6.47
CA ALA A 127 5.23 -20.92 -5.83
C ALA A 127 5.26 -21.87 -4.63
N THR A 128 4.41 -21.62 -3.64
CA THR A 128 4.13 -22.61 -2.58
C THR A 128 3.05 -23.59 -3.02
N ILE A 129 3.03 -24.80 -2.44
CA ILE A 129 2.00 -25.83 -2.73
C ILE A 129 0.59 -25.26 -2.54
N GLU A 130 0.38 -24.47 -1.49
CA GLU A 130 -0.89 -23.80 -1.19
C GLU A 130 -1.25 -22.74 -2.25
N GLU A 131 -0.26 -22.01 -2.76
CA GLU A 131 -0.49 -21.06 -3.86
C GLU A 131 -0.82 -21.78 -5.15
N LEU A 132 -0.23 -22.95 -5.40
CA LEU A 132 -0.53 -23.79 -6.56
C LEU A 132 -1.90 -24.46 -6.45
N THR A 133 -2.33 -24.89 -5.25
CA THR A 133 -3.68 -25.47 -5.05
C THR A 133 -4.78 -24.41 -5.07
N ASP A 134 -4.54 -23.20 -4.55
CA ASP A 134 -5.42 -22.05 -4.79
C ASP A 134 -5.40 -21.64 -6.29
N ALA A 135 -4.26 -21.82 -6.98
CA ALA A 135 -4.07 -21.48 -8.39
C ALA A 135 -4.47 -22.58 -9.39
N GLU A 136 -4.77 -23.81 -8.98
CA GLU A 136 -5.43 -24.81 -9.86
C GLU A 136 -6.76 -24.27 -10.42
N ILE A 137 -7.34 -23.27 -9.73
CA ILE A 137 -8.54 -22.55 -10.14
C ILE A 137 -8.20 -21.36 -11.08
N ASP A 138 -6.96 -20.82 -11.07
CA ASP A 138 -6.53 -19.70 -11.93
C ASP A 138 -4.97 -19.49 -11.96
N ILE A 139 -4.23 -20.29 -12.74
CA ILE A 139 -2.76 -20.19 -12.91
C ILE A 139 -2.36 -18.84 -13.54
N ASP A 140 -3.18 -18.35 -14.48
CA ASP A 140 -2.96 -17.08 -15.19
C ASP A 140 -2.87 -15.92 -14.17
N ARG A 141 -3.69 -15.92 -13.11
CA ARG A 141 -3.57 -14.94 -12.01
C ARG A 141 -2.27 -15.01 -11.22
N PHE A 142 -1.70 -16.20 -11.04
CA PHE A 142 -0.40 -16.32 -10.35
C PHE A 142 0.71 -15.74 -11.23
N ILE A 143 0.70 -16.07 -12.52
CA ILE A 143 1.65 -15.54 -13.52
C ILE A 143 1.59 -14.01 -13.56
N ASP A 144 0.39 -13.44 -13.68
CA ASP A 144 0.20 -11.98 -13.70
C ASP A 144 0.68 -11.31 -12.40
N ARG A 145 0.63 -12.02 -11.27
CA ARG A 145 1.08 -11.49 -9.98
C ARG A 145 2.60 -11.34 -9.92
N ILE A 146 3.36 -12.16 -10.65
CA ILE A 146 4.83 -12.13 -10.61
C ILE A 146 5.31 -10.72 -10.98
N PRO A 147 5.16 -10.18 -12.21
CA PRO A 147 5.67 -8.84 -12.54
C PRO A 147 5.16 -7.72 -11.61
N ASN A 148 3.92 -7.81 -11.13
CA ASN A 148 3.33 -6.83 -10.21
C ASN A 148 4.05 -6.76 -8.86
N THR A 149 4.46 -7.91 -8.30
CA THR A 149 5.25 -7.96 -7.06
C THR A 149 6.61 -7.26 -7.23
N PHE A 150 7.26 -7.48 -8.38
CA PHE A 150 8.56 -6.88 -8.67
C PHE A 150 8.46 -5.38 -8.93
N MET A 151 7.40 -4.92 -9.61
CA MET A 151 7.10 -3.50 -9.77
C MET A 151 6.87 -2.82 -8.42
N THR A 152 6.08 -3.45 -7.54
CA THR A 152 5.85 -2.95 -6.17
C THR A 152 7.16 -2.85 -5.39
N LEU A 153 8.02 -3.87 -5.47
CA LEU A 153 9.35 -3.84 -4.86
C LEU A 153 10.21 -2.69 -5.40
N ALA A 154 10.23 -2.49 -6.73
CA ALA A 154 11.01 -1.43 -7.36
C ALA A 154 10.59 -0.03 -6.86
N GLU A 155 9.28 0.25 -6.78
CA GLU A 155 8.77 1.54 -6.29
C GLU A 155 9.10 1.75 -4.80
N ILE A 156 8.86 0.74 -3.96
CA ILE A 156 9.15 0.83 -2.52
C ILE A 156 10.65 0.93 -2.25
N TYR A 157 11.49 0.23 -3.01
CA TYR A 157 12.95 0.33 -2.93
C TYR A 157 13.44 1.72 -3.35
N THR A 158 12.90 2.26 -4.44
CA THR A 158 13.20 3.63 -4.90
C THR A 158 12.82 4.66 -3.84
N ALA A 159 11.65 4.51 -3.22
CA ALA A 159 11.19 5.37 -2.14
C ALA A 159 12.08 5.26 -0.90
N TYR A 160 12.50 4.04 -0.54
CA TYR A 160 13.46 3.79 0.54
C TYR A 160 14.78 4.52 0.28
N ARG A 161 15.32 4.46 -0.93
CA ARG A 161 16.55 5.17 -1.33
C ARG A 161 16.40 6.69 -1.21
N ALA A 162 15.24 7.24 -1.59
CA ALA A 162 14.93 8.66 -1.40
C ALA A 162 14.80 9.07 0.08
N ALA A 163 14.40 8.13 0.94
CA ALA A 163 14.24 8.36 2.37
C ALA A 163 15.56 8.26 3.17
N LEU A 164 16.66 7.81 2.57
CA LEU A 164 17.93 7.62 3.26
C LEU A 164 18.44 8.91 3.96
N PRO A 165 19.20 8.78 5.06
CA PRO A 165 19.69 9.93 5.83
C PRO A 165 20.70 10.83 5.12
N ASP A 166 21.37 10.35 4.07
CA ASP A 166 22.28 11.15 3.23
C ASP A 166 21.52 12.06 2.25
N ARG A 167 20.26 11.76 1.95
CA ARG A 167 19.36 12.57 1.12
C ARG A 167 18.55 13.57 1.95
N GLN A 168 19.22 14.48 2.64
CA GLN A 168 18.58 15.46 3.52
C GLN A 168 17.80 16.55 2.77
N ASP A 169 18.15 16.76 1.51
CA ASP A 169 17.47 17.66 0.60
C ASP A 169 16.06 17.17 0.24
N ILE A 170 15.80 15.86 0.23
CA ILE A 170 14.47 15.31 -0.06
C ILE A 170 13.59 15.35 1.20
N ARG A 171 12.52 16.15 1.15
CA ARG A 171 11.59 16.35 2.27
C ARG A 171 10.18 15.82 2.05
N MET A 172 9.80 15.54 0.81
CA MET A 172 8.49 14.96 0.46
C MET A 172 8.66 13.83 -0.55
N ILE A 173 8.03 12.69 -0.29
CA ILE A 173 8.03 11.50 -1.14
C ILE A 173 6.58 11.13 -1.45
N LEU A 174 6.25 11.11 -2.73
CA LEU A 174 4.93 10.78 -3.26
C LEU A 174 4.98 9.44 -3.98
N LEU A 175 3.98 8.60 -3.73
CA LEU A 175 3.78 7.32 -4.40
C LEU A 175 2.41 7.30 -5.09
N ASP A 176 2.33 6.82 -6.33
CA ASP A 176 1.04 6.64 -7.05
C ASP A 176 0.30 5.36 -6.60
N LYS A 177 0.26 5.12 -5.29
CA LYS A 177 -0.52 4.07 -4.66
C LYS A 177 -0.80 4.37 -3.20
N SER A 178 -1.82 3.70 -2.67
CA SER A 178 -2.08 3.66 -1.24
C SER A 178 -1.01 2.83 -0.52
N ILE A 179 -0.29 3.46 0.41
CA ILE A 179 0.70 2.83 1.29
C ILE A 179 0.00 1.83 2.21
N TYR A 180 -1.18 2.20 2.73
CA TYR A 180 -1.96 1.33 3.60
C TYR A 180 -2.41 0.06 2.88
N SER A 181 -2.93 0.17 1.66
CA SER A 181 -3.35 -1.00 0.87
C SER A 181 -2.17 -1.92 0.59
N THR A 182 -1.01 -1.35 0.23
CA THR A 182 0.24 -2.09 0.01
C THR A 182 0.68 -2.81 1.28
N TYR A 183 0.73 -2.11 2.41
CA TYR A 183 1.03 -2.69 3.72
C TYR A 183 0.05 -3.80 4.10
N SER A 184 -1.26 -3.57 3.94
CA SER A 184 -2.31 -4.52 4.29
C SER A 184 -2.19 -5.81 3.48
N TYR A 185 -1.98 -5.69 2.17
CA TYR A 185 -1.71 -6.81 1.27
C TYR A 185 -0.48 -7.60 1.71
N LEU A 186 0.68 -6.94 1.80
CA LEU A 186 1.95 -7.57 2.18
C LEU A 186 1.88 -8.20 3.58
N SER A 187 1.17 -7.58 4.53
CA SER A 187 1.01 -8.11 5.89
C SER A 187 0.30 -9.47 5.92
N VAL A 188 -0.65 -9.71 5.02
CA VAL A 188 -1.33 -11.00 4.89
C VAL A 188 -0.37 -12.06 4.32
N ARG A 189 0.45 -11.66 3.34
CA ARG A 189 1.46 -12.53 2.72
C ARG A 189 2.56 -12.94 3.68
N VAL A 190 3.11 -12.00 4.43
CA VAL A 190 4.11 -12.27 5.47
C VAL A 190 3.52 -13.17 6.56
N LYS A 191 2.25 -12.97 6.98
CA LYS A 191 1.58 -13.90 7.91
C LYS A 191 1.47 -15.31 7.34
N LYS A 192 1.20 -15.47 6.03
CA LYS A 192 1.18 -16.78 5.37
C LYS A 192 2.58 -17.42 5.42
N LEU A 193 3.63 -16.66 5.08
CA LEU A 193 5.02 -17.13 5.15
C LEU A 193 5.43 -17.56 6.58
N ILE A 194 5.08 -16.76 7.59
CA ILE A 194 5.26 -17.10 9.01
C ILE A 194 4.47 -18.37 9.39
N GLY A 195 3.27 -18.53 8.82
CA GLY A 195 2.44 -19.72 9.00
C GLY A 195 3.13 -21.00 8.53
N ILE A 196 3.73 -20.94 7.33
CA ILE A 196 4.54 -22.01 6.72
C ILE A 196 5.79 -22.30 7.56
N GLY A 197 6.40 -21.28 8.16
CA GLY A 197 7.54 -21.42 9.07
C GLY A 197 8.86 -21.78 8.38
N ARG A 198 8.95 -21.54 7.06
CA ARG A 198 10.18 -21.70 6.25
C ARG A 198 10.23 -20.60 5.21
N SER A 199 11.41 -20.05 4.98
CA SER A 199 11.65 -18.93 4.06
C SER A 199 12.93 -19.21 3.28
N SER A 200 12.97 -18.86 1.99
CA SER A 200 14.21 -18.93 1.21
C SER A 200 15.29 -17.95 1.69
N LEU A 201 14.93 -16.99 2.57
CA LEU A 201 15.86 -16.05 3.19
C LEU A 201 16.59 -16.65 4.41
N GLU A 202 16.12 -17.77 4.95
CA GLU A 202 16.71 -18.38 6.15
C GLU A 202 18.16 -18.82 5.88
N GLY A 203 19.08 -18.38 6.75
CA GLY A 203 20.50 -18.67 6.66
C GLY A 203 21.32 -17.61 5.91
N LEU A 204 20.68 -16.63 5.26
CA LEU A 204 21.39 -15.55 4.56
C LEU A 204 22.32 -14.80 5.53
N GLU A 205 23.58 -14.64 5.12
CA GLU A 205 24.59 -13.98 5.94
C GLU A 205 24.43 -12.46 5.90
N THR A 206 24.49 -11.86 7.08
CA THR A 206 24.49 -10.41 7.27
C THR A 206 25.61 -10.05 8.24
N ARG A 207 25.96 -8.76 8.36
CA ARG A 207 26.97 -8.32 9.33
C ARG A 207 26.54 -8.52 10.78
N TYR A 208 25.26 -8.77 11.03
CA TYR A 208 24.67 -8.93 12.35
C TYR A 208 24.28 -10.39 12.66
N GLY A 209 24.78 -11.34 11.86
CA GLY A 209 24.49 -12.77 11.96
C GLY A 209 23.61 -13.28 10.83
N ARG A 210 23.19 -14.55 10.91
CA ARG A 210 22.34 -15.16 9.88
C ARG A 210 20.88 -14.79 10.06
N PHE A 211 20.18 -14.53 8.96
CA PHE A 211 18.74 -14.28 8.98
C PHE A 211 17.97 -15.56 9.37
N THR A 212 16.96 -15.40 10.22
CA THR A 212 16.14 -16.48 10.76
C THR A 212 14.64 -16.17 10.66
N ILE A 213 13.79 -17.20 10.80
CA ILE A 213 12.33 -16.99 10.91
C ILE A 213 11.94 -16.12 12.13
N ALA A 214 12.74 -16.14 13.20
CA ALA A 214 12.54 -15.25 14.34
C ALA A 214 12.65 -13.78 13.90
N ASP A 215 13.65 -13.45 13.07
CA ASP A 215 13.84 -12.10 12.54
C ASP A 215 12.62 -11.64 11.73
N LEU A 216 12.05 -12.52 10.90
CA LEU A 216 10.84 -12.24 10.14
C LEU A 216 9.64 -11.94 11.05
N ILE A 217 9.42 -12.73 12.12
CA ILE A 217 8.32 -12.53 13.06
C ILE A 217 8.48 -11.22 13.84
N LEU A 218 9.69 -10.95 14.32
CA LEU A 218 10.02 -9.75 15.08
C LEU A 218 9.87 -8.51 14.18
N SER A 219 10.39 -8.53 12.96
CA SER A 219 10.24 -7.46 11.97
C SER A 219 8.79 -7.24 11.56
N PHE A 220 8.01 -8.32 11.41
CA PHE A 220 6.58 -8.23 11.11
C PHE A 220 5.80 -7.47 12.20
N MET A 221 6.13 -7.73 13.46
CA MET A 221 5.38 -7.16 14.59
C MET A 221 5.90 -5.80 15.05
N PHE A 222 7.21 -5.67 15.15
CA PHE A 222 7.89 -4.56 15.83
C PHE A 222 8.57 -3.59 14.87
N GLY A 223 8.86 -3.99 13.61
CA GLY A 223 9.65 -3.18 12.69
C GLY A 223 10.99 -2.81 13.30
N SER A 224 11.27 -1.51 13.42
CA SER A 224 12.47 -1.00 14.12
C SER A 224 12.46 -1.18 15.65
N GLY A 225 11.32 -1.57 16.23
CA GLY A 225 11.08 -1.64 17.68
C GLY A 225 10.02 -0.65 18.17
N ASP A 226 9.79 0.43 17.42
CA ASP A 226 8.95 1.57 17.82
C ASP A 226 7.50 1.46 17.32
N ILE A 227 7.20 0.47 16.48
CA ILE A 227 5.85 0.31 15.94
C ILE A 227 4.86 0.01 17.06
N HIS A 228 3.72 0.70 17.05
CA HIS A 228 2.61 0.49 17.99
C HIS A 228 2.08 -0.95 17.92
N ILE A 229 1.92 -1.57 19.08
CA ILE A 229 1.30 -2.89 19.23
C ILE A 229 -0.04 -2.67 19.93
N PRO A 230 -1.17 -3.02 19.29
CA PRO A 230 -2.49 -2.87 19.92
C PRO A 230 -2.57 -3.60 21.26
N ARG A 231 -3.18 -2.97 22.28
CA ARG A 231 -3.46 -3.60 23.58
C ARG A 231 -4.73 -4.44 23.53
N ARG A 232 -4.74 -5.45 22.65
CA ARG A 232 -5.88 -6.36 22.43
C ARG A 232 -5.46 -7.81 22.60
N ARG A 233 -6.43 -8.71 22.90
CA ARG A 233 -6.19 -10.13 23.22
C ARG A 233 -5.33 -10.86 22.18
N SER A 234 -5.48 -10.52 20.91
CA SER A 234 -4.74 -11.13 19.79
C SER A 234 -3.28 -10.73 19.71
N TYR A 235 -2.84 -9.73 20.49
CA TYR A 235 -1.49 -9.18 20.48
C TYR A 235 -0.72 -9.34 21.81
N PHE A 236 -1.32 -9.95 22.84
CA PHE A 236 -0.66 -10.11 24.15
C PHE A 236 0.67 -10.86 24.06
N GLN A 237 0.77 -11.91 23.25
CA GLN A 237 2.03 -12.63 23.06
C GLN A 237 3.15 -11.71 22.54
N PHE A 238 2.82 -10.68 21.75
CA PHE A 238 3.81 -9.73 21.24
C PHE A 238 4.18 -8.66 22.26
N HIS A 239 3.25 -8.26 23.14
CA HIS A 239 3.59 -7.43 24.31
C HIS A 239 4.52 -8.17 25.27
N ILE A 240 4.27 -9.46 25.52
CA ILE A 240 5.15 -10.31 26.33
C ILE A 240 6.54 -10.39 25.70
N LEU A 241 6.64 -10.69 24.40
CA LEU A 241 7.92 -10.72 23.69
C LEU A 241 8.65 -9.38 23.79
N LYS A 242 7.95 -8.26 23.62
CA LYS A 242 8.56 -6.92 23.77
C LYS A 242 9.13 -6.71 25.17
N LEU A 243 8.41 -7.11 26.23
CA LEU A 243 8.91 -7.04 27.61
C LEU A 243 10.13 -7.95 27.85
N ILE A 244 10.10 -9.19 27.36
CA ILE A 244 11.25 -10.12 27.47
C ILE A 244 12.49 -9.50 26.80
N MET A 245 12.32 -8.88 25.62
CA MET A 245 13.40 -8.23 24.89
C MET A 245 13.93 -6.97 25.57
N SER A 246 13.07 -6.17 26.20
CA SER A 246 13.47 -4.90 26.81
C SER A 246 13.95 -5.01 28.26
N GLU A 247 13.42 -5.96 29.03
CA GLU A 247 13.61 -6.02 30.49
C GLU A 247 14.23 -7.32 31.00
N GLY A 248 14.35 -8.37 30.17
CA GLY A 248 14.68 -9.71 30.64
C GLY A 248 15.97 -9.77 31.50
N PRO A 249 16.12 -10.77 32.39
CA PRO A 249 15.23 -11.89 32.69
C PRO A 249 13.98 -11.52 33.50
N ILE A 250 12.83 -12.11 33.15
CA ILE A 250 11.54 -11.80 33.78
C ILE A 250 10.70 -13.07 34.04
N SER A 251 10.02 -13.13 35.18
CA SER A 251 9.13 -14.25 35.53
C SER A 251 7.76 -14.13 34.86
N TRP A 252 7.06 -15.27 34.69
CA TRP A 252 5.67 -15.25 34.23
C TRP A 252 4.75 -14.41 35.13
N LEU A 253 4.94 -14.47 36.45
CA LEU A 253 4.16 -13.70 37.41
C LEU A 253 4.30 -12.20 37.16
N SER A 254 5.53 -11.71 37.00
CA SER A 254 5.83 -10.30 36.72
C SER A 254 5.27 -9.86 35.36
N LEU A 255 5.34 -10.72 34.33
CA LEU A 255 4.74 -10.44 33.01
C LEU A 255 3.22 -10.25 33.10
N LYS A 256 2.53 -11.10 33.88
CA LYS A 256 1.07 -11.00 34.08
C LYS A 256 0.68 -9.70 34.77
N GLU A 257 1.40 -9.34 35.82
CA GLU A 257 1.16 -8.11 36.58
C GLU A 257 1.35 -6.87 35.69
N LYS A 258 2.48 -6.78 34.97
CA LYS A 258 2.77 -5.63 34.10
C LYS A 258 1.77 -5.45 32.96
N LEU A 259 1.29 -6.55 32.38
CA LEU A 259 0.36 -6.51 31.25
C LEU A 259 -1.11 -6.60 31.64
N ASN A 260 -1.41 -6.73 32.94
CA ASN A 260 -2.76 -6.96 33.46
C ASN A 260 -3.50 -8.09 32.73
N ILE A 261 -2.82 -9.24 32.55
CA ILE A 261 -3.37 -10.38 31.81
C ILE A 261 -4.50 -11.03 32.64
N PRO A 262 -5.72 -11.16 32.10
CA PRO A 262 -6.81 -11.86 32.80
C PRO A 262 -6.50 -13.35 33.00
N SER A 263 -6.76 -13.86 34.20
CA SER A 263 -6.52 -15.28 34.54
C SER A 263 -7.28 -16.26 33.62
N SER A 264 -8.42 -15.85 33.07
CA SER A 264 -9.23 -16.68 32.15
C SER A 264 -8.56 -16.98 30.80
N ILE A 265 -7.49 -16.27 30.44
CA ILE A 265 -6.81 -16.42 29.15
C ILE A 265 -5.30 -16.70 29.27
N GLU A 266 -4.80 -16.83 30.50
CA GLU A 266 -3.39 -17.06 30.84
C GLU A 266 -2.81 -18.27 30.10
N ASP A 267 -3.40 -19.45 30.28
CA ASP A 267 -2.92 -20.70 29.65
C ASP A 267 -2.92 -20.62 28.12
N GLN A 268 -3.91 -19.93 27.56
CA GLN A 268 -4.02 -19.79 26.11
C GLN A 268 -2.90 -18.89 25.55
N ILE A 269 -2.57 -17.80 26.25
CA ILE A 269 -1.50 -16.88 25.83
C ILE A 269 -0.15 -17.58 25.96
N LEU A 270 0.12 -18.23 27.10
CA LEU A 270 1.38 -18.92 27.33
C LEU A 270 1.60 -20.05 26.31
N ARG A 271 0.55 -20.83 26.01
CA ARG A 271 0.60 -21.84 24.95
C ARG A 271 0.92 -21.25 23.58
N LYS A 272 0.28 -20.14 23.20
CA LYS A 272 0.56 -19.46 21.92
C LYS A 272 1.98 -18.93 21.85
N LEU A 273 2.49 -18.38 22.95
CA LEU A 273 3.85 -17.87 23.06
C LEU A 273 4.89 -18.99 22.88
N ARG A 274 4.71 -20.13 23.56
CA ARG A 274 5.58 -21.29 23.42
C ARG A 274 5.54 -21.89 22.02
N ILE A 275 4.35 -22.10 21.43
CA ILE A 275 4.20 -22.56 20.04
C ILE A 275 4.93 -21.63 19.06
N LEU A 276 4.83 -20.30 19.28
CA LEU A 276 5.51 -19.33 18.43
C LEU A 276 7.04 -19.44 18.55
N ASN A 277 7.56 -19.66 19.76
CA ASN A 277 8.99 -19.85 20.00
C ASN A 277 9.52 -21.17 19.43
N GLU A 278 8.75 -22.26 19.58
CA GLU A 278 9.06 -23.58 19.01
C GLU A 278 9.17 -23.50 17.48
N LYS A 279 8.25 -22.80 16.81
CA LYS A 279 8.34 -22.53 15.36
C LYS A 279 9.63 -21.82 14.97
N CYS A 280 10.17 -21.01 15.86
CA CYS A 280 11.43 -20.30 15.67
C CYS A 280 12.65 -21.07 16.19
N ARG A 281 12.50 -22.33 16.59
CA ARG A 281 13.55 -23.16 17.20
C ARG A 281 14.22 -22.48 18.40
N GLY A 282 13.44 -21.79 19.23
CA GLY A 282 13.95 -21.04 20.39
C GLY A 282 14.56 -19.67 20.06
N GLY A 283 14.39 -19.20 18.82
CA GLY A 283 14.97 -17.93 18.36
C GLY A 283 14.33 -16.66 18.94
N LEU A 284 13.20 -16.75 19.66
CA LEU A 284 12.55 -15.57 20.25
C LEU A 284 12.99 -15.35 21.71
N PHE A 285 12.96 -16.41 22.52
CA PHE A 285 13.36 -16.36 23.93
C PHE A 285 13.83 -17.73 24.43
N ILE A 286 14.52 -17.73 25.56
CA ILE A 286 14.91 -18.93 26.31
C ILE A 286 14.09 -18.97 27.60
N GLU A 287 13.52 -20.13 27.93
CA GLU A 287 12.80 -20.36 29.19
C GLU A 287 13.67 -21.26 30.07
N ASP A 288 14.11 -20.75 31.22
CA ASP A 288 14.90 -21.50 32.21
C ASP A 288 14.44 -21.18 33.63
N ASN A 289 14.27 -22.22 34.46
CA ASN A 289 13.84 -22.10 35.86
C ASN A 289 12.62 -21.18 36.10
N GLY A 290 11.67 -21.13 35.15
CA GLY A 290 10.46 -20.28 35.23
C GLY A 290 10.70 -18.80 34.90
N LEU A 291 11.91 -18.45 34.42
CA LEU A 291 12.28 -17.13 33.91
C LEU A 291 12.39 -17.16 32.38
N PHE A 292 12.00 -16.05 31.77
CA PHE A 292 12.12 -15.81 30.33
C PHE A 292 13.29 -14.86 30.06
N TYR A 293 14.21 -15.31 29.21
CA TYR A 293 15.40 -14.57 28.77
C TYR A 293 15.28 -14.22 27.30
N PRO A 294 15.74 -13.03 26.87
CA PRO A 294 15.81 -12.71 25.44
C PRO A 294 16.84 -13.62 24.76
N SER A 295 16.46 -14.22 23.63
CA SER A 295 17.38 -14.97 22.79
C SER A 295 18.43 -14.04 22.16
N GLU A 296 19.64 -14.54 21.89
CA GLU A 296 20.63 -13.78 21.11
C GLU A 296 20.08 -13.41 19.72
N ASN A 297 19.28 -14.29 19.11
CA ASN A 297 18.60 -14.04 17.84
C ASN A 297 17.52 -12.96 17.94
N SER A 298 17.05 -12.60 19.13
CA SER A 298 16.15 -11.45 19.27
C SER A 298 16.93 -10.13 19.28
N ARG A 299 18.24 -10.16 19.51
CA ARG A 299 19.13 -8.98 19.44
C ARG A 299 19.47 -8.69 17.98
N SER A 300 19.40 -7.42 17.58
CA SER A 300 19.70 -6.96 16.21
C SER A 300 18.82 -7.54 15.09
N TYR A 301 17.65 -8.11 15.41
CA TYR A 301 16.73 -8.70 14.43
C TYR A 301 16.39 -7.74 13.28
N TRP A 302 16.21 -6.46 13.61
CA TRP A 302 15.84 -5.43 12.67
C TRP A 302 16.97 -5.14 11.69
N LEU A 303 18.21 -5.01 12.19
CA LEU A 303 19.39 -4.76 11.37
C LEU A 303 19.65 -5.94 10.42
N ARG A 304 19.55 -7.18 10.92
CA ARG A 304 19.62 -8.39 10.08
C ARG A 304 18.54 -8.39 9.01
N SER A 305 17.29 -8.11 9.38
CA SER A 305 16.16 -8.14 8.46
C SER A 305 16.29 -7.12 7.34
N VAL A 306 16.66 -5.88 7.69
CA VAL A 306 16.84 -4.81 6.70
C VAL A 306 18.02 -5.11 5.79
N GLU A 307 19.17 -5.53 6.34
CA GLU A 307 20.34 -5.87 5.51
C GLU A 307 20.04 -7.04 4.57
N ALA A 308 19.38 -8.08 5.06
CA ALA A 308 18.96 -9.21 4.24
C ALA A 308 18.00 -8.79 3.12
N ALA A 309 16.98 -8.00 3.44
CA ALA A 309 16.01 -7.53 2.47
C ALA A 309 16.64 -6.62 1.41
N LEU A 310 17.54 -5.71 1.79
CA LEU A 310 18.23 -4.81 0.86
C LEU A 310 19.22 -5.55 -0.03
N SER A 311 19.93 -6.56 0.50
CA SER A 311 20.82 -7.40 -0.30
C SER A 311 20.05 -8.12 -1.42
N VAL A 312 18.89 -8.69 -1.08
CA VAL A 312 18.03 -9.38 -2.04
C VAL A 312 17.41 -8.41 -3.06
N ALA A 313 16.96 -7.23 -2.63
CA ALA A 313 16.41 -6.22 -3.53
C ALA A 313 17.47 -5.62 -4.48
N SER A 314 18.67 -5.34 -3.98
CA SER A 314 19.78 -4.80 -4.80
C SER A 314 20.21 -5.82 -5.87
N ARG A 315 20.36 -7.10 -5.52
CA ARG A 315 20.67 -8.16 -6.51
C ARG A 315 19.64 -8.22 -7.64
N LEU A 316 18.36 -8.03 -7.30
CA LEU A 316 17.27 -8.07 -8.27
C LEU A 316 17.21 -6.85 -9.19
N LEU A 317 17.40 -5.65 -8.62
CA LEU A 317 17.12 -4.37 -9.29
C LEU A 317 18.37 -3.68 -9.85
N GLU A 318 19.54 -3.90 -9.25
CA GLU A 318 20.80 -3.21 -9.59
C GLU A 318 21.81 -4.12 -10.31
N GLY A 319 21.57 -5.44 -10.36
CA GLY A 319 22.32 -6.38 -11.19
C GLY A 319 23.25 -7.35 -10.45
N GLY A 320 23.52 -8.50 -11.08
CA GLY A 320 24.27 -9.65 -10.56
C GLY A 320 24.01 -10.92 -11.40
N ASP A 321 24.10 -12.12 -10.79
CA ASP A 321 23.63 -13.36 -11.43
C ASP A 321 22.09 -13.37 -11.60
N TYR A 322 21.56 -14.45 -12.19
CA TYR A 322 20.13 -14.60 -12.45
C TYR A 322 19.24 -14.26 -11.23
N PRO A 323 18.32 -13.27 -11.34
CA PRO A 323 17.75 -12.54 -10.22
C PRO A 323 16.79 -13.36 -9.34
N LEU A 324 16.22 -14.44 -9.86
CA LEU A 324 15.26 -15.28 -9.13
C LEU A 324 15.94 -16.36 -8.28
N THR A 325 17.27 -16.46 -8.34
CA THR A 325 18.05 -17.44 -7.60
C THR A 325 19.13 -16.82 -6.73
N MET A 326 19.37 -17.43 -5.59
CA MET A 326 20.40 -17.05 -4.63
C MET A 326 21.08 -18.31 -4.10
N GLU A 327 22.40 -18.36 -4.23
CA GLU A 327 23.20 -19.55 -3.87
C GLU A 327 22.66 -20.86 -4.49
N GLY A 328 22.17 -20.78 -5.74
CA GLY A 328 21.57 -21.90 -6.46
C GLY A 328 20.16 -22.31 -6.00
N ARG A 329 19.52 -21.53 -5.12
CA ARG A 329 18.15 -21.77 -4.64
C ARG A 329 17.18 -20.73 -5.17
N TRP A 330 15.98 -21.17 -5.51
CA TRP A 330 14.89 -20.27 -5.92
C TRP A 330 14.37 -19.45 -4.72
N ILE A 331 14.20 -18.16 -4.94
CA ILE A 331 13.49 -17.28 -4.01
C ILE A 331 12.01 -17.32 -4.36
N ARG A 332 11.17 -17.67 -3.39
CA ARG A 332 9.72 -17.81 -3.61
C ARG A 332 9.05 -16.44 -3.66
N LEU A 333 7.88 -16.37 -4.28
CA LEU A 333 7.13 -15.12 -4.37
C LEU A 333 6.76 -14.54 -2.99
N LEU A 334 6.39 -15.40 -2.03
CA LEU A 334 6.13 -14.97 -0.65
C LEU A 334 7.37 -14.35 0.02
N ASP A 335 8.58 -14.81 -0.32
CA ASP A 335 9.83 -14.26 0.20
C ASP A 335 10.09 -12.86 -0.40
N TRP A 336 9.82 -12.65 -1.69
CA TRP A 336 9.89 -11.32 -2.32
C TRP A 336 8.89 -10.33 -1.71
N GLU A 337 7.66 -10.78 -1.42
CA GLU A 337 6.66 -9.98 -0.71
C GLU A 337 7.11 -9.66 0.72
N ALA A 338 7.80 -10.58 1.39
CA ALA A 338 8.39 -10.34 2.72
C ALA A 338 9.55 -9.34 2.68
N VAL A 339 10.43 -9.42 1.68
CA VAL A 339 11.48 -8.42 1.41
C VAL A 339 10.85 -7.05 1.21
N THR A 340 9.83 -6.95 0.36
CA THR A 340 9.10 -5.70 0.10
C THR A 340 8.47 -5.15 1.37
N PHE A 341 7.88 -6.01 2.21
CA PHE A 341 7.29 -5.61 3.49
C PHE A 341 8.33 -5.03 4.45
N ILE A 342 9.49 -5.66 4.59
CA ILE A 342 10.58 -5.19 5.47
C ILE A 342 11.09 -3.83 4.99
N ILE A 343 11.30 -3.67 3.68
CA ILE A 343 11.76 -2.39 3.10
C ILE A 343 10.70 -1.30 3.28
N LEU A 344 9.41 -1.61 3.10
CA LEU A 344 8.31 -0.68 3.37
C LEU A 344 8.32 -0.20 4.83
N GLN A 345 8.50 -1.12 5.79
CA GLN A 345 8.61 -0.77 7.21
C GLN A 345 9.84 0.12 7.46
N ALA A 346 10.97 -0.17 6.81
CA ALA A 346 12.18 0.64 6.92
C ALA A 346 12.01 2.04 6.33
N LEU A 347 11.36 2.15 5.17
CA LEU A 347 10.96 3.41 4.54
C LEU A 347 10.12 4.26 5.51
N ILE A 348 9.06 3.66 6.08
CA ILE A 348 8.19 4.35 7.04
C ILE A 348 8.99 4.84 8.24
N GLY A 349 9.82 3.98 8.83
CA GLY A 349 10.66 4.33 9.98
C GLY A 349 11.63 5.48 9.68
N LEU A 350 12.28 5.47 8.51
CA LEU A 350 13.17 6.53 8.06
C LEU A 350 12.43 7.85 7.84
N CYS A 351 11.26 7.83 7.20
CA CYS A 351 10.46 9.03 6.96
C CYS A 351 9.98 9.66 8.27
N VAL A 352 9.43 8.85 9.19
CA VAL A 352 8.96 9.34 10.49
C VAL A 352 10.11 9.89 11.33
N LYS A 353 11.23 9.15 11.43
CA LYS A 353 12.40 9.56 12.23
C LYS A 353 13.04 10.85 11.72
N ASN A 354 13.12 11.02 10.40
CA ASN A 354 13.80 12.16 9.77
C ASN A 354 12.83 13.27 9.34
N ARG A 355 11.57 13.24 9.80
CA ARG A 355 10.52 14.22 9.45
C ARG A 355 10.39 14.46 7.93
N LYS A 356 10.52 13.39 7.13
CA LYS A 356 10.20 13.41 5.70
C LYS A 356 8.74 13.07 5.51
N LEU A 357 8.00 13.83 4.70
CA LEU A 357 6.59 13.61 4.43
C LEU A 357 6.42 12.51 3.38
N LEU A 358 5.90 11.34 3.79
CA LEU A 358 5.59 10.22 2.91
C LEU A 358 4.09 10.14 2.65
N VAL A 359 3.67 10.26 1.39
CA VAL A 359 2.26 10.29 1.00
C VAL A 359 2.02 9.33 -0.16
N GLY A 360 1.07 8.41 0.02
CA GLY A 360 0.51 7.59 -1.04
C GLY A 360 -0.74 8.22 -1.60
N ILE A 361 -0.88 8.28 -2.92
CA ILE A 361 -2.06 8.81 -3.61
C ILE A 361 -2.70 7.68 -4.42
N ALA A 362 -3.98 7.43 -4.21
CA ALA A 362 -4.75 6.45 -4.95
C ALA A 362 -5.77 7.14 -5.87
N LYS A 363 -5.58 6.96 -7.18
CA LYS A 363 -6.47 7.46 -8.25
C LYS A 363 -7.83 6.80 -8.20
N ASP A 364 -7.86 5.49 -8.40
CA ASP A 364 -9.08 4.69 -8.45
C ASP A 364 -9.24 3.92 -7.15
N THR A 365 -10.32 4.23 -6.43
CA THR A 365 -10.66 3.55 -5.19
C THR A 365 -12.14 3.21 -5.16
N THR A 366 -12.42 1.94 -4.85
CA THR A 366 -13.76 1.44 -4.52
C THR A 366 -13.98 1.38 -3.01
N ALA A 367 -13.12 2.06 -2.24
CA ALA A 367 -13.21 2.11 -0.80
C ALA A 367 -14.53 2.74 -0.35
N THR A 368 -15.03 2.21 0.76
CA THR A 368 -16.28 2.62 1.41
C THR A 368 -16.08 2.86 2.91
N ASP A 369 -14.84 3.00 3.38
CA ASP A 369 -14.56 3.18 4.81
C ASP A 369 -15.12 4.49 5.39
N LEU A 370 -15.19 5.57 4.61
CA LEU A 370 -15.82 6.81 5.07
C LEU A 370 -17.33 6.58 5.28
N THR A 371 -18.03 6.06 4.28
CA THR A 371 -19.49 5.83 4.33
C THR A 371 -19.90 4.69 5.27
N ARG A 372 -19.12 3.61 5.34
CA ARG A 372 -19.43 2.41 6.13
C ARG A 372 -19.02 2.52 7.60
N SER A 373 -18.00 3.30 7.92
CA SER A 373 -17.40 3.34 9.26
C SER A 373 -17.24 4.75 9.82
N THR A 374 -16.56 5.66 9.13
CA THR A 374 -16.20 6.97 9.71
C THR A 374 -17.42 7.86 9.90
N ILE A 375 -18.27 8.05 8.88
CA ILE A 375 -19.51 8.83 9.00
C ILE A 375 -20.45 8.20 10.05
N PRO A 376 -20.71 6.88 10.06
CA PRO A 376 -21.49 6.27 11.13
C PRO A 376 -20.91 6.50 12.54
N TYR A 377 -19.59 6.48 12.69
CA TYR A 377 -18.94 6.81 13.97
C TYR A 377 -19.18 8.28 14.37
N MET A 378 -19.07 9.22 13.42
CA MET A 378 -19.41 10.64 13.65
C MET A 378 -20.85 10.82 14.12
N LYS A 379 -21.80 10.09 13.51
CA LYS A 379 -23.22 10.10 13.91
C LYS A 379 -23.42 9.51 15.31
N LEU A 380 -22.71 8.43 15.65
CA LEU A 380 -22.74 7.83 16.99
C LEU A 380 -22.23 8.80 18.07
N ASN A 381 -21.19 9.58 17.74
CA ASN A 381 -20.62 10.61 18.61
C ASN A 381 -21.40 11.94 18.62
N ARG A 382 -22.49 12.06 17.85
CA ARG A 382 -23.25 13.30 17.67
C ARG A 382 -22.44 14.47 17.07
N GLU A 383 -21.35 14.17 16.37
CA GLU A 383 -20.65 15.15 15.51
C GLU A 383 -21.48 15.44 14.26
N LEU A 384 -22.23 14.43 13.80
CA LEU A 384 -23.24 14.58 12.76
C LEU A 384 -24.64 14.21 13.29
N ASP A 385 -25.67 14.82 12.72
CA ASP A 385 -27.07 14.52 12.98
C ASP A 385 -27.34 13.03 12.66
N PRO A 386 -27.81 12.23 13.64
CA PRO A 386 -28.17 10.83 13.45
C PRO A 386 -29.17 10.56 12.31
N SER A 387 -29.98 11.54 11.92
CA SER A 387 -30.94 11.45 10.82
C SER A 387 -30.32 11.69 9.44
N THR A 388 -29.09 12.22 9.37
CA THR A 388 -28.41 12.56 8.10
C THR A 388 -28.38 11.36 7.14
N PRO A 389 -28.94 11.46 5.93
CA PRO A 389 -28.97 10.35 5.01
C PRO A 389 -27.58 10.04 4.46
N ILE A 390 -27.22 8.74 4.44
CA ILE A 390 -26.02 8.24 3.76
C ILE A 390 -26.51 7.46 2.53
N PRO A 391 -26.46 8.02 1.32
CA PRO A 391 -26.94 7.32 0.13
C PRO A 391 -26.07 6.10 -0.16
N ASN A 392 -26.69 5.04 -0.65
CA ASN A 392 -25.96 3.86 -1.09
C ASN A 392 -25.31 4.12 -2.46
N LEU A 393 -24.04 4.55 -2.43
CA LEU A 393 -23.19 4.77 -3.60
C LEU A 393 -22.08 3.72 -3.66
N LYS A 394 -21.51 3.53 -4.85
CA LYS A 394 -20.51 2.49 -5.12
C LYS A 394 -19.21 2.71 -4.32
N SER A 395 -18.84 3.95 -4.04
CA SER A 395 -17.60 4.30 -3.34
C SER A 395 -17.70 5.66 -2.65
N ASP A 396 -16.81 5.89 -1.68
CA ASP A 396 -16.64 7.18 -1.01
C ASP A 396 -16.24 8.28 -2.00
N ARG A 397 -15.40 7.95 -3.01
CA ARG A 397 -15.05 8.88 -4.10
C ARG A 397 -16.29 9.38 -4.83
N ALA A 398 -17.24 8.49 -5.14
CA ALA A 398 -18.48 8.88 -5.80
C ALA A 398 -19.36 9.77 -4.90
N LEU A 399 -19.49 9.43 -3.61
CA LEU A 399 -20.19 10.26 -2.62
C LEU A 399 -19.62 11.67 -2.58
N LEU A 400 -18.31 11.79 -2.40
CA LEU A 400 -17.63 13.06 -2.23
C LEU A 400 -17.61 13.90 -3.51
N SER A 401 -17.51 13.27 -4.68
CA SER A 401 -17.58 13.97 -5.97
C SER A 401 -18.94 14.63 -6.16
N ILE A 402 -20.03 13.91 -5.85
CA ILE A 402 -21.40 14.45 -5.95
C ILE A 402 -21.64 15.49 -4.85
N LEU A 403 -21.26 15.20 -3.60
CA LEU A 403 -21.46 16.11 -2.46
C LEU A 403 -20.77 17.46 -2.69
N SER A 404 -19.50 17.43 -3.10
CA SER A 404 -18.72 18.66 -3.35
C SER A 404 -19.26 19.48 -4.52
N ALA A 405 -19.74 18.84 -5.59
CA ALA A 405 -20.36 19.53 -6.73
C ALA A 405 -21.72 20.14 -6.37
N GLU A 406 -22.57 19.41 -5.64
CA GLU A 406 -23.90 19.88 -5.24
C GLU A 406 -23.83 20.95 -4.12
N ARG A 407 -22.81 20.87 -3.26
CA ARG A 407 -22.53 21.82 -2.17
C ARG A 407 -21.33 22.71 -2.47
N TYR A 408 -21.16 23.11 -3.74
CA TYR A 408 -19.99 23.89 -4.17
C TYR A 408 -19.81 25.25 -3.47
N ARG A 409 -20.88 25.78 -2.87
CA ARG A 409 -20.83 27.02 -2.07
C ARG A 409 -20.23 26.79 -0.69
N ASP A 410 -20.52 25.64 -0.10
CA ASP A 410 -20.11 25.30 1.27
C ASP A 410 -18.77 24.54 1.29
N ILE A 411 -18.44 23.82 0.21
CA ILE A 411 -17.20 23.06 0.06
C ILE A 411 -16.33 23.72 -1.01
N LYS A 412 -15.40 24.60 -0.62
CA LYS A 412 -14.46 25.27 -1.53
C LYS A 412 -13.19 24.48 -1.79
N THR A 413 -12.73 24.42 -3.03
CA THR A 413 -11.43 23.81 -3.35
C THR A 413 -10.28 24.79 -3.11
N PRO A 414 -9.10 24.32 -2.66
CA PRO A 414 -8.80 22.94 -2.29
C PRO A 414 -9.44 22.55 -0.95
N TRP A 415 -9.94 21.32 -0.88
CA TRP A 415 -10.47 20.74 0.36
C TRP A 415 -10.03 19.28 0.51
N ARG A 416 -10.04 18.81 1.75
CA ARG A 416 -9.90 17.40 2.10
C ARG A 416 -11.02 16.95 3.03
N THR A 417 -11.22 15.66 3.22
CA THR A 417 -12.08 15.20 4.32
C THR A 417 -11.36 15.29 5.66
N ILE A 418 -12.10 15.08 6.76
CA ILE A 418 -11.47 14.70 8.03
C ILE A 418 -10.54 13.50 7.80
N ALA A 419 -9.41 13.52 8.49
CA ALA A 419 -8.43 12.46 8.48
C ALA A 419 -8.72 11.46 9.59
N TYR A 420 -8.52 10.18 9.31
CA TYR A 420 -8.85 9.10 10.23
C TYR A 420 -7.92 7.90 10.03
N ASP A 421 -7.77 7.08 11.07
CA ASP A 421 -6.92 5.90 11.05
C ASP A 421 -7.41 4.87 10.02
N ALA A 422 -6.47 4.27 9.30
CA ALA A 422 -6.77 3.23 8.33
C ALA A 422 -7.45 1.99 8.95
N CYS A 423 -7.38 1.78 10.27
CA CYS A 423 -8.10 0.70 10.96
C CYS A 423 -9.62 0.80 10.80
N PHE A 424 -10.18 1.99 10.53
CA PHE A 424 -11.60 2.17 10.21
C PHE A 424 -12.04 1.34 9.00
N SER A 425 -11.14 1.04 8.07
CA SER A 425 -11.41 0.12 6.94
C SER A 425 -11.75 -1.31 7.34
N THR A 426 -11.65 -1.66 8.62
CA THR A 426 -12.07 -2.95 9.19
C THR A 426 -13.27 -2.85 10.13
N LEU A 427 -13.84 -1.65 10.28
CA LEU A 427 -15.02 -1.35 11.09
C LEU A 427 -16.27 -1.18 10.23
N PHE A 428 -17.42 -1.35 10.85
CA PHE A 428 -18.71 -0.92 10.35
C PHE A 428 -19.67 -0.66 11.52
N HIS A 429 -20.71 0.12 11.29
CA HIS A 429 -21.79 0.33 12.25
C HIS A 429 -23.04 -0.46 11.83
N PRO A 430 -23.48 -1.48 12.59
CA PRO A 430 -24.72 -2.17 12.31
C PRO A 430 -25.93 -1.38 12.83
N SER A 431 -27.01 -1.38 12.06
CA SER A 431 -28.27 -0.76 12.46
C SER A 431 -28.77 -1.33 13.79
N GLY A 432 -29.18 -0.45 14.72
CA GLY A 432 -29.71 -0.83 16.04
C GLY A 432 -28.64 -1.10 17.12
N PHE A 433 -27.36 -0.95 16.80
CA PHE A 433 -26.26 -1.09 17.77
C PHE A 433 -25.70 0.27 18.17
N ASN A 434 -25.22 0.38 19.40
CA ASN A 434 -24.59 1.57 19.97
C ASN A 434 -23.06 1.53 19.95
N VAL A 435 -22.46 0.58 19.22
CA VAL A 435 -21.01 0.39 19.15
C VAL A 435 -20.58 0.01 17.74
N MET A 436 -19.36 0.40 17.36
CA MET A 436 -18.73 -0.03 16.11
C MET A 436 -18.32 -1.50 16.19
N ARG A 437 -18.49 -2.27 15.10
CA ARG A 437 -18.14 -3.70 15.05
C ARG A 437 -17.10 -4.00 13.98
N ALA A 438 -16.33 -5.05 14.21
CA ALA A 438 -15.33 -5.53 13.26
C ALA A 438 -15.98 -6.28 12.08
N ALA A 439 -15.76 -5.82 10.84
CA ALA A 439 -16.37 -6.39 9.63
C ALA A 439 -16.02 -7.87 9.40
N ARG A 440 -14.81 -8.28 9.77
CA ARG A 440 -14.34 -9.67 9.68
C ARG A 440 -13.95 -10.25 11.04
N LYS A 441 -14.69 -9.87 12.09
CA LYS A 441 -14.44 -10.28 13.49
C LYS A 441 -13.09 -9.84 14.09
N ARG A 442 -12.26 -9.11 13.35
CA ARG A 442 -11.00 -8.52 13.80
C ARG A 442 -10.85 -7.12 13.25
N VAL A 443 -10.34 -6.23 14.09
CA VAL A 443 -9.97 -4.86 13.68
C VAL A 443 -8.50 -4.82 13.32
N GLY A 444 -8.16 -4.11 12.25
CA GLY A 444 -6.78 -3.83 11.83
C GLY A 444 -5.98 -3.15 12.95
N ARG A 445 -4.65 -3.11 12.81
CA ARG A 445 -3.79 -2.38 13.75
C ARG A 445 -4.08 -0.88 13.60
N GLU A 446 -4.39 -0.23 14.70
CA GLU A 446 -4.47 1.23 14.83
C GLU A 446 -3.07 1.86 14.95
N LYS A 447 -2.98 3.18 14.81
CA LYS A 447 -1.75 4.00 14.90
C LYS A 447 -0.65 3.58 13.93
N LEU A 448 -1.02 3.25 12.69
CA LEU A 448 -0.05 2.96 11.63
C LEU A 448 -0.17 3.96 10.48
N PHE A 449 -1.38 4.12 9.96
CA PHE A 449 -1.63 4.95 8.79
C PHE A 449 -2.86 5.83 8.99
N VAL A 450 -2.80 7.03 8.44
CA VAL A 450 -3.90 7.98 8.38
C VAL A 450 -4.37 8.08 6.92
N LYS A 451 -5.68 8.16 6.72
CA LYS A 451 -6.33 8.29 5.41
C LYS A 451 -7.16 9.57 5.35
N SER A 452 -7.22 10.18 4.18
CA SER A 452 -8.21 11.21 3.86
C SER A 452 -8.42 11.32 2.35
N TYR A 453 -9.53 11.91 1.93
CA TYR A 453 -9.81 12.23 0.54
C TYR A 453 -9.58 13.72 0.28
N PHE A 454 -9.28 14.11 -0.95
CA PHE A 454 -9.07 15.50 -1.33
C PHE A 454 -9.51 15.80 -2.76
N GLN A 455 -9.72 17.09 -3.03
CA GLN A 455 -9.98 17.65 -4.35
C GLN A 455 -9.37 19.04 -4.43
N LEU A 456 -8.59 19.29 -5.49
CA LEU A 456 -7.76 20.49 -5.58
C LEU A 456 -8.40 21.66 -6.33
N ARG A 457 -9.22 21.42 -7.36
CA ARG A 457 -9.77 22.50 -8.20
C ARG A 457 -11.26 22.42 -8.49
N GLU A 458 -11.82 23.59 -8.72
CA GLU A 458 -13.09 23.85 -9.38
C GLU A 458 -12.85 24.68 -10.65
N PHE A 459 -13.74 24.55 -11.64
CA PHE A 459 -13.63 25.31 -12.89
C PHE A 459 -14.20 26.72 -12.70
N SER A 460 -13.52 27.73 -13.24
CA SER A 460 -13.93 29.13 -13.10
C SER A 460 -15.27 29.45 -13.77
N SER A 461 -15.59 28.76 -14.87
CA SER A 461 -16.84 28.94 -15.62
C SER A 461 -18.07 28.35 -14.91
N ASP A 462 -17.89 27.21 -14.23
CA ASP A 462 -18.92 26.56 -13.41
C ASP A 462 -18.24 25.84 -12.23
N PRO A 463 -18.31 26.40 -11.01
CA PRO A 463 -17.73 25.81 -9.81
C PRO A 463 -18.30 24.43 -9.42
N ARG A 464 -19.41 24.00 -10.04
CA ARG A 464 -19.95 22.63 -9.89
C ARG A 464 -19.15 21.61 -10.67
N ILE A 465 -18.48 22.03 -11.74
CA ILE A 465 -17.54 21.20 -12.48
C ILE A 465 -16.21 21.28 -11.73
N ARG A 466 -15.71 20.12 -11.33
CA ARG A 466 -14.56 19.99 -10.43
C ARG A 466 -13.66 18.85 -10.85
N THR A 467 -12.41 18.88 -10.41
CA THR A 467 -11.47 17.78 -10.67
C THR A 467 -11.88 16.51 -9.90
N LEU A 468 -11.24 15.39 -10.21
CA LEU A 468 -11.52 14.14 -9.50
C LEU A 468 -11.19 14.24 -8.01
N VAL A 469 -11.95 13.50 -7.20
CA VAL A 469 -11.62 13.26 -5.79
C VAL A 469 -10.63 12.10 -5.71
N PHE A 470 -9.53 12.32 -4.99
CA PHE A 470 -8.47 11.36 -4.77
C PHE A 470 -8.43 10.93 -3.29
N LEU A 471 -7.95 9.72 -3.02
CA LEU A 471 -7.61 9.28 -1.68
C LEU A 471 -6.11 9.47 -1.50
N TYR A 472 -5.67 10.01 -0.36
CA TYR A 472 -4.30 9.86 0.09
C TYR A 472 -4.23 9.09 1.41
N ASP A 473 -3.09 8.47 1.65
CA ASP A 473 -2.71 7.93 2.93
C ASP A 473 -1.24 8.23 3.27
N ARG A 474 -0.93 8.13 4.55
CA ARG A 474 0.39 8.47 5.10
C ARG A 474 0.64 7.69 6.39
N PRO A 475 1.91 7.49 6.80
CA PRO A 475 2.21 7.03 8.15
C PRO A 475 1.69 8.00 9.23
N ILE A 476 1.53 7.48 10.45
CA ILE A 476 1.34 8.32 11.63
C ILE A 476 2.68 8.96 12.04
N TYR A 477 2.66 10.23 12.39
CA TYR A 477 3.81 10.97 12.91
C TYR A 477 3.58 11.33 14.39
N PRO A 478 4.63 11.68 15.15
CA PRO A 478 4.51 12.06 16.57
C PRO A 478 3.48 13.17 16.83
N GLU A 479 3.35 14.13 15.92
CA GLU A 479 2.41 15.26 16.01
C GLU A 479 0.93 14.79 16.01
N ASP A 480 0.64 13.65 15.39
CA ASP A 480 -0.71 13.08 15.31
C ASP A 480 -1.19 12.48 16.65
N LEU A 481 -0.28 12.18 17.57
CA LEU A 481 -0.61 11.48 18.82
C LEU A 481 -1.59 12.27 19.71
N SER A 482 -1.66 13.59 19.53
CA SER A 482 -2.63 14.49 20.19
C SER A 482 -4.10 14.23 19.78
N LEU A 483 -4.30 13.68 18.59
CA LEU A 483 -5.61 13.36 18.00
C LEU A 483 -5.97 11.86 18.11
N VAL A 484 -5.20 11.10 18.89
CA VAL A 484 -5.58 9.73 19.24
C VAL A 484 -6.79 9.76 20.18
N ARG A 485 -7.77 8.91 19.91
CA ARG A 485 -9.01 8.77 20.69
C ARG A 485 -9.20 7.33 21.12
N ARG A 486 -9.71 7.12 22.33
CA ARG A 486 -10.10 5.78 22.80
C ARG A 486 -11.53 5.48 22.37
N ILE A 487 -11.71 4.42 21.59
CA ILE A 487 -13.01 4.03 21.03
C ILE A 487 -13.36 2.62 21.51
N GLU A 488 -14.55 2.45 22.07
CA GLU A 488 -15.12 1.12 22.35
C GLU A 488 -15.60 0.47 21.04
N ILE A 489 -15.22 -0.79 20.84
CA ILE A 489 -15.59 -1.60 19.67
C ILE A 489 -15.99 -3.01 20.09
N GLU A 490 -16.61 -3.74 19.18
CA GLU A 490 -16.85 -5.18 19.33
C GLU A 490 -16.07 -5.98 18.27
N GLU A 491 -15.27 -6.95 18.72
CA GLU A 491 -14.61 -7.95 17.86
C GLU A 491 -14.93 -9.39 18.34
N ALA A 492 -14.38 -10.43 17.70
CA ALA A 492 -14.69 -11.83 18.07
C ALA A 492 -14.46 -12.15 19.56
N GLY A 493 -13.59 -11.42 20.23
CA GLY A 493 -13.29 -11.58 21.66
C GLY A 493 -14.25 -10.86 22.60
N GLY A 494 -15.29 -10.20 22.08
CA GLY A 494 -16.19 -9.34 22.85
C GLY A 494 -15.87 -7.86 22.67
N ARG A 495 -16.37 -7.04 23.60
CA ARG A 495 -16.11 -5.61 23.63
C ARG A 495 -14.67 -5.32 24.05
N THR A 496 -14.03 -4.39 23.37
CA THR A 496 -12.65 -3.96 23.65
C THR A 496 -12.47 -2.50 23.24
N TYR A 497 -11.29 -1.96 23.52
CA TYR A 497 -10.95 -0.59 23.14
C TYR A 497 -9.85 -0.61 22.08
N ILE A 498 -9.97 0.32 21.13
CA ILE A 498 -8.90 0.70 20.21
C ILE A 498 -8.54 2.16 20.45
N GLU A 499 -7.35 2.54 20.02
CA GLU A 499 -6.84 3.92 20.14
C GLU A 499 -6.45 4.50 18.77
N PRO A 500 -7.38 4.64 17.82
CA PRO A 500 -7.04 5.19 16.50
C PRO A 500 -6.79 6.69 16.54
N PHE A 501 -6.04 7.15 15.53
CA PHE A 501 -6.07 8.56 15.11
C PHE A 501 -7.46 8.92 14.58
N TYR A 502 -8.01 10.05 15.05
CA TYR A 502 -9.27 10.58 14.58
C TYR A 502 -9.30 12.09 14.72
N GLU A 503 -9.32 12.81 13.60
CA GLU A 503 -9.31 14.27 13.59
C GLU A 503 -10.61 14.88 14.13
N GLY A 504 -11.76 14.34 13.72
CA GLY A 504 -13.08 14.89 14.06
C GLY A 504 -13.37 16.25 13.41
N ILE A 505 -14.59 16.76 13.64
CA ILE A 505 -15.06 17.99 12.97
C ILE A 505 -14.47 19.29 13.54
N ASP A 506 -14.03 19.31 14.80
CA ASP A 506 -13.59 20.54 15.46
C ASP A 506 -12.09 20.79 15.41
N ASN A 507 -11.28 19.76 15.09
CA ASN A 507 -9.82 19.89 15.01
C ASN A 507 -9.35 20.04 13.57
N LEU A 508 -8.16 20.60 13.39
CA LEU A 508 -7.43 20.59 12.11
C LEU A 508 -6.10 19.87 12.32
N SER A 509 -5.90 18.77 11.61
CA SER A 509 -4.63 18.04 11.59
C SER A 509 -3.58 18.85 10.84
N PRO A 510 -2.48 19.28 11.49
CA PRO A 510 -1.46 20.10 10.86
C PRO A 510 -0.76 19.41 9.69
N ILE A 511 -0.52 18.09 9.79
CA ILE A 511 0.11 17.30 8.74
C ILE A 511 -0.80 17.16 7.53
N ASP A 512 -2.08 16.85 7.75
CA ASP A 512 -3.04 16.70 6.64
C ASP A 512 -3.36 18.04 5.96
N ASN A 513 -3.36 19.13 6.73
CA ASN A 513 -3.46 20.49 6.18
C ASN A 513 -2.22 20.84 5.34
N LEU A 514 -1.01 20.51 5.82
CA LEU A 514 0.23 20.67 5.07
C LEU A 514 0.25 19.85 3.77
N ILE A 515 -0.19 18.59 3.81
CA ILE A 515 -0.29 17.74 2.61
C ILE A 515 -1.21 18.39 1.58
N LEU A 516 -2.41 18.84 2.00
CA LEU A 516 -3.34 19.52 1.09
C LEU A 516 -2.70 20.77 0.48
N TYR A 517 -1.95 21.55 1.28
CA TYR A 517 -1.27 22.74 0.83
C TYR A 517 -0.21 22.44 -0.24
N MET A 518 0.72 21.52 0.06
CA MET A 518 1.79 21.14 -0.87
C MET A 518 1.23 20.51 -2.14
N LEU A 519 0.20 19.67 -2.05
CA LEU A 519 -0.46 19.10 -3.23
C LEU A 519 -1.12 20.17 -4.10
N SER A 520 -1.73 21.19 -3.51
CA SER A 520 -2.36 22.29 -4.26
C SER A 520 -1.37 23.13 -5.08
N MET A 521 -0.10 23.15 -4.67
CA MET A 521 1.00 23.85 -5.37
C MET A 521 1.63 23.02 -6.50
N MET A 522 1.40 21.71 -6.53
CA MET A 522 2.00 20.78 -7.49
C MET A 522 1.02 20.27 -8.56
N ASP A 523 -0.13 20.93 -8.71
CA ASP A 523 -1.16 20.59 -9.68
C ASP A 523 -0.92 21.26 -11.05
N GLU A 524 -1.23 20.57 -12.15
CA GLU A 524 -1.08 21.06 -13.53
C GLU A 524 -2.45 21.30 -14.18
N PRO A 525 -2.95 22.56 -14.23
CA PRO A 525 -4.26 22.86 -14.80
C PRO A 525 -4.35 22.66 -16.31
N GLN A 526 -3.22 22.74 -17.03
CA GLN A 526 -3.23 22.79 -18.49
C GLN A 526 -3.46 21.41 -19.13
N ILE A 527 -3.20 20.33 -18.39
CA ILE A 527 -3.34 18.95 -18.86
C ILE A 527 -4.54 18.32 -18.17
N LEU A 528 -5.62 18.06 -18.91
CA LEU A 528 -6.88 17.52 -18.35
C LEU A 528 -6.66 16.20 -17.57
N GLU A 529 -5.73 15.37 -18.05
CA GLU A 529 -5.37 14.08 -17.45
C GLU A 529 -4.59 14.22 -16.13
N ALA A 530 -3.93 15.36 -15.94
CA ALA A 530 -3.19 15.71 -14.73
C ALA A 530 -3.98 16.68 -13.83
N ALA A 531 -5.10 17.23 -14.31
CA ALA A 531 -5.86 18.25 -13.59
C ALA A 531 -6.42 17.72 -12.27
N GLY A 532 -6.00 18.35 -11.17
CA GLY A 532 -6.30 17.95 -9.80
C GLY A 532 -5.46 16.76 -9.31
N HIS A 533 -4.55 16.25 -10.13
CA HIS A 533 -3.54 15.25 -9.78
C HIS A 533 -2.16 15.91 -9.64
N ASN A 534 -1.21 15.21 -9.02
CA ASN A 534 0.13 15.72 -8.79
C ASN A 534 0.98 15.62 -10.08
N LYS A 535 1.59 16.73 -10.52
CA LYS A 535 2.40 16.81 -11.74
C LYS A 535 3.62 15.89 -11.71
N LEU A 536 4.28 15.71 -10.56
CA LEU A 536 5.43 14.80 -10.43
C LEU A 536 5.03 13.36 -10.70
N LEU A 537 3.94 12.90 -10.08
CA LEU A 537 3.41 11.54 -10.30
C LEU A 537 2.93 11.34 -11.74
N TYR A 538 2.30 12.34 -12.36
CA TYR A 538 1.90 12.27 -13.76
C TYR A 538 3.11 12.07 -14.70
N ILE A 539 4.18 12.85 -14.50
CA ILE A 539 5.39 12.74 -15.33
C ILE A 539 6.08 11.39 -15.09
N ALA A 540 6.20 10.96 -13.83
CA ALA A 540 6.75 9.65 -13.49
C ALA A 540 6.00 8.53 -14.22
N ASP A 541 4.66 8.48 -14.10
CA ASP A 541 3.77 7.50 -14.75
C ASP A 541 3.96 7.43 -16.27
N LYS A 542 4.00 8.59 -16.94
CA LYS A 542 4.19 8.65 -18.40
C LYS A 542 5.58 8.17 -18.81
N ALA A 543 6.62 8.54 -18.06
CA ALA A 543 7.98 8.15 -18.35
C ALA A 543 8.18 6.63 -18.21
N VAL A 544 7.81 6.04 -17.07
CA VAL A 544 8.00 4.61 -16.83
C VAL A 544 7.16 3.74 -17.75
N LYS A 545 5.93 4.17 -18.11
CA LYS A 545 5.11 3.47 -19.11
C LYS A 545 5.75 3.49 -20.49
N THR A 546 6.36 4.60 -20.87
CA THR A 546 7.07 4.72 -22.15
C THR A 546 8.29 3.81 -22.17
N GLU A 547 9.09 3.82 -21.10
CA GLU A 547 10.27 2.97 -20.97
C GLU A 547 9.92 1.49 -21.04
N ALA A 548 8.91 1.03 -20.29
CA ALA A 548 8.46 -0.35 -20.32
C ALA A 548 7.90 -0.77 -21.70
N ASN A 549 7.20 0.13 -22.40
CA ASN A 549 6.73 -0.11 -23.76
C ASN A 549 7.87 -0.25 -24.77
N LEU A 550 8.99 0.46 -24.60
CA LEU A 550 10.16 0.32 -25.46
C LEU A 550 10.90 -1.00 -25.17
N ALA A 551 11.03 -1.38 -23.89
CA ALA A 551 11.74 -2.57 -23.46
C ALA A 551 11.12 -3.87 -24.01
N ILE A 552 9.80 -3.95 -24.17
CA ILE A 552 9.15 -5.18 -24.65
C ILE A 552 9.55 -5.56 -26.08
N GLY A 553 9.84 -4.57 -26.94
CA GLY A 553 10.34 -4.81 -28.29
C GLY A 553 11.74 -5.44 -28.28
N LEU A 554 12.60 -4.95 -27.37
CA LEU A 554 13.95 -5.49 -27.18
C LEU A 554 13.91 -6.92 -26.62
N LEU A 555 13.07 -7.18 -25.62
CA LEU A 555 12.89 -8.52 -25.05
C LEU A 555 12.49 -9.54 -26.10
N LYS A 556 11.52 -9.21 -26.96
CA LYS A 556 11.08 -10.06 -28.07
C LYS A 556 12.22 -10.37 -29.03
N GLY A 557 12.95 -9.34 -29.47
CA GLY A 557 14.06 -9.50 -30.40
C GLY A 557 15.17 -10.41 -29.87
N ILE A 558 15.55 -10.24 -28.59
CA ILE A 558 16.57 -11.07 -27.94
C ILE A 558 16.06 -12.52 -27.79
N ALA A 559 14.81 -12.69 -27.36
CA ALA A 559 14.21 -13.99 -27.17
C ALA A 559 14.13 -14.77 -28.49
N ASP A 560 13.64 -14.15 -29.57
CA ASP A 560 13.54 -14.79 -30.88
C ASP A 560 14.92 -15.19 -31.40
N LEU A 561 15.94 -14.33 -31.27
CA LEU A 561 17.29 -14.62 -31.74
C LEU A 561 17.92 -15.84 -31.04
N HIS A 562 17.81 -15.91 -29.71
CA HIS A 562 18.44 -16.97 -28.93
C HIS A 562 17.60 -18.23 -28.81
N LEU A 563 16.30 -18.10 -28.54
CA LEU A 563 15.42 -19.25 -28.32
C LEU A 563 15.08 -19.98 -29.61
N GLU A 564 14.93 -19.29 -30.75
CA GLU A 564 14.72 -20.01 -32.01
C GLU A 564 15.97 -20.79 -32.42
N SER A 565 17.16 -20.22 -32.24
CA SER A 565 18.41 -20.91 -32.57
C SER A 565 18.62 -22.14 -31.66
N PHE A 566 18.26 -22.03 -30.38
CA PHE A 566 18.26 -23.15 -29.44
C PHE A 566 17.19 -24.21 -29.78
N SER A 567 15.96 -23.77 -30.08
CA SER A 567 14.84 -24.63 -30.48
C SER A 567 15.16 -25.45 -31.73
N ARG A 568 15.72 -24.82 -32.76
CA ARG A 568 16.15 -25.49 -34.01
C ARG A 568 17.26 -26.50 -33.76
N LYS A 569 18.22 -26.20 -32.86
CA LYS A 569 19.32 -27.11 -32.50
C LYS A 569 18.85 -28.32 -31.71
N MET A 570 17.96 -28.11 -30.74
CA MET A 570 17.56 -29.15 -29.80
C MET A 570 16.43 -30.06 -30.32
N LYS A 571 15.68 -29.66 -31.38
CA LYS A 571 14.53 -30.40 -31.97
C LYS A 571 13.42 -30.83 -30.99
N THR A 572 13.55 -30.53 -29.70
CA THR A 572 12.69 -30.99 -28.60
C THR A 572 11.55 -30.02 -28.27
N PHE A 573 11.65 -28.75 -28.68
CA PHE A 573 10.61 -27.74 -28.40
C PHE A 573 9.28 -27.98 -29.13
N TYR A 574 9.26 -28.80 -30.18
CA TYR A 574 7.99 -29.22 -30.80
C TYR A 574 7.11 -30.05 -29.85
N LEU A 575 7.71 -30.67 -28.82
CA LEU A 575 6.99 -31.48 -27.83
C LEU A 575 6.56 -30.68 -26.59
N SER A 576 7.11 -29.48 -26.36
CA SER A 576 6.83 -28.65 -25.18
C SER A 576 5.90 -27.46 -25.45
N ARG A 577 5.61 -27.11 -26.72
CA ARG A 577 4.69 -26.02 -27.05
C ARG A 577 3.26 -26.30 -26.59
N SER A 578 2.64 -25.37 -25.87
CA SER A 578 1.20 -25.44 -25.58
C SER A 578 0.36 -25.26 -26.85
N PHE A 579 -0.80 -25.93 -26.90
CA PHE A 579 -1.75 -25.81 -28.02
C PHE A 579 -2.25 -24.37 -28.24
N ARG A 580 -2.15 -23.53 -27.20
CA ARG A 580 -2.57 -22.11 -27.19
C ARG A 580 -1.63 -21.25 -28.05
N GLU A 581 -0.32 -21.45 -27.93
CA GLU A 581 0.68 -20.77 -28.76
C GLU A 581 0.52 -21.13 -30.24
N TYR A 582 0.34 -22.43 -30.53
CA TYR A 582 0.10 -22.90 -31.90
C TYR A 582 -1.14 -22.26 -32.53
N ARG A 583 -2.20 -22.10 -31.74
CA ARG A 583 -3.45 -21.49 -32.20
C ARG A 583 -3.32 -19.97 -32.41
N ARG A 584 -2.61 -19.27 -31.53
CA ARG A 584 -2.35 -17.82 -31.63
C ARG A 584 -1.49 -17.49 -32.85
N GLU A 585 -0.44 -18.27 -33.13
CA GLU A 585 0.36 -18.13 -34.35
C GLU A 585 -0.43 -18.49 -35.62
N SER A 586 -1.25 -19.55 -35.59
CA SER A 586 -2.12 -19.91 -36.72
C SER A 586 -3.17 -18.84 -36.99
N GLU A 587 -3.78 -18.26 -35.96
CA GLU A 587 -4.75 -17.16 -36.09
C GLU A 587 -4.09 -15.86 -36.54
N TYR A 588 -2.89 -15.55 -36.05
CA TYR A 588 -2.10 -14.41 -36.51
C TYR A 588 -1.70 -14.56 -37.98
N ALA A 589 -1.23 -15.73 -38.39
CA ALA A 589 -0.94 -16.06 -39.79
C ALA A 589 -2.18 -15.97 -40.67
N ARG A 590 -3.35 -16.45 -40.20
CA ARG A 590 -4.63 -16.28 -40.90
C ARG A 590 -5.03 -14.81 -41.03
N ARG A 591 -4.79 -13.99 -40.01
CA ARG A 591 -5.08 -12.54 -40.05
C ARG A 591 -4.19 -11.81 -41.06
N LEU A 592 -2.91 -12.18 -41.17
CA LEU A 592 -1.99 -11.65 -42.18
C LEU A 592 -2.41 -12.04 -43.60
N VAL A 593 -2.81 -13.30 -43.80
CA VAL A 593 -3.34 -13.78 -45.09
C VAL A 593 -4.67 -13.10 -45.44
N SER A 594 -5.56 -12.88 -44.46
CA SER A 594 -6.85 -12.19 -44.69
C SER A 594 -6.73 -10.67 -44.88
N SER A 595 -5.61 -10.06 -44.47
CA SER A 595 -5.36 -8.62 -44.61
C SER A 595 -4.51 -8.27 -45.85
N GLY A 596 -4.19 -9.25 -46.69
CA GLY A 596 -3.52 -9.03 -47.98
C GLY A 596 -2.08 -8.53 -47.87
N ARG A 597 -1.43 -8.70 -46.71
CA ARG A 597 0.00 -8.36 -46.49
C ARG A 597 0.83 -9.63 -46.35
N ALA A 598 0.73 -10.50 -47.34
CA ALA A 598 1.67 -11.60 -47.52
C ALA A 598 2.45 -11.32 -48.80
N ASP A 599 3.58 -10.63 -48.65
CA ASP A 599 4.80 -10.79 -49.44
C ASP A 599 5.98 -10.55 -48.48
#